data_AF-A0AB33CAD8-F1
#
_entry.id   AF-A0AB33CAD8-F1
#
_cell.length_a   1.000
_cell.length_b   1.000
_cell.length_c   1.000
_cell.angle_alpha   90.00
_cell.angle_beta   90.00
_cell.angle_gamma   90.00
#
_symmetry.space_group_name_H-M   'P 1'
#
loop_
_entity.id
_entity.type
_entity.pdbx_description
1 polymer ?
#
loop_
_entity_poly.entity_id
_entity_poly.type
_entity_poly.pdbx_seq_one_letter_code
_entity_poly.pdbx_strand_id
1 'polypeptide(L)'
;MNHTGQGAFAALLALALAAPLTTQAQNLPAQKPGFFRQLGKSLADSGKQMVGIKPNAGTKAGSQGTGSIYEPLSGAGKLPNLFKGDNHLQAQLGKLEWPRVALTFTEWGATLPCWTAEARIWTSPTASSVETFRTCFNAALTETDDLGEVAELNNAALWKGRDSLDGIRVPPGKPNTGAQRSTGPNPPAQPFVVNVSRPGVADRAVDVALRVAWVSGFLQTADLHPGPSGLLTPFKDTRLWIAAFKSDGNHDR
;
A
#
# COMPACT_ATOMS: atom_id res chain seq x y z
N MET A 1 -49.95 -51.18 28.32
CA MET A 1 -51.39 -51.52 28.31
C MET A 1 -52.10 -50.46 27.51
N ASN A 2 -52.74 -50.87 26.41
CA ASN A 2 -53.49 -50.04 25.49
C ASN A 2 -54.85 -49.64 26.11
N HIS A 3 -55.30 -48.41 25.90
CA HIS A 3 -56.73 -48.12 25.78
C HIS A 3 -57.01 -47.16 24.62
N THR A 4 -57.83 -47.69 23.73
CA THR A 4 -58.51 -47.16 22.55
C THR A 4 -59.80 -46.41 22.93
N GLY A 5 -60.32 -45.58 22.02
CA GLY A 5 -61.77 -45.29 21.91
C GLY A 5 -62.15 -43.80 22.03
N GLN A 6 -62.36 -43.08 20.91
CA GLN A 6 -63.66 -42.84 20.23
C GLN A 6 -64.48 -41.68 20.82
N GLY A 7 -64.55 -40.53 20.12
CA GLY A 7 -65.76 -40.05 19.41
C GLY A 7 -66.30 -38.80 20.14
N ALA A 8 -66.88 -37.75 19.56
CA ALA A 8 -67.55 -37.52 18.29
C ALA A 8 -67.77 -35.99 18.12
N PHE A 9 -67.79 -35.50 16.86
CA PHE A 9 -68.63 -34.45 16.25
C PHE A 9 -69.00 -33.17 17.05
N ALA A 10 -69.15 -31.97 16.49
CA ALA A 10 -68.89 -31.31 15.22
C ALA A 10 -69.45 -29.89 15.40
N ALA A 11 -68.75 -28.86 14.95
CA ALA A 11 -69.41 -27.62 14.51
C ALA A 11 -68.42 -26.79 13.68
N LEU A 12 -68.59 -26.89 12.36
CA LEU A 12 -68.09 -25.95 11.37
C LEU A 12 -68.60 -24.54 11.69
N LEU A 13 -67.77 -23.52 11.51
CA LEU A 13 -68.07 -22.49 10.51
C LEU A 13 -66.80 -21.73 10.10
N ALA A 14 -66.59 -21.69 8.79
CA ALA A 14 -65.47 -21.09 8.10
C ALA A 14 -65.58 -19.56 8.03
N LEU A 15 -64.43 -18.87 8.04
CA LEU A 15 -64.24 -17.68 7.22
C LEU A 15 -62.84 -17.72 6.59
N ALA A 16 -62.83 -17.96 5.29
CA ALA A 16 -61.67 -17.84 4.43
C ALA A 16 -61.33 -16.36 4.20
N LEU A 17 -60.10 -15.97 4.54
CA LEU A 17 -59.46 -14.76 3.98
C LEU A 17 -57.96 -15.04 3.76
N ALA A 18 -57.61 -15.13 2.47
CA ALA A 18 -56.33 -14.79 1.84
C ALA A 18 -55.02 -15.33 2.45
N ALA A 19 -54.40 -16.29 1.75
CA ALA A 19 -52.94 -16.39 1.74
C ALA A 19 -52.37 -15.28 0.84
N PRO A 20 -51.21 -14.70 1.18
CA PRO A 20 -50.01 -15.22 0.55
C PRO A 20 -48.84 -15.41 1.52
N LEU A 21 -48.22 -16.59 1.41
CA LEU A 21 -46.78 -16.86 1.50
C LEU A 21 -45.95 -15.78 2.21
N THR A 22 -45.70 -15.98 3.50
CA THR A 22 -44.56 -15.34 4.17
C THR A 22 -43.28 -15.95 3.60
N THR A 23 -42.76 -15.39 2.51
CA THR A 23 -41.35 -15.52 2.17
C THR A 23 -40.56 -14.94 3.34
N GLN A 24 -39.95 -15.82 4.13
CA GLN A 24 -38.87 -15.45 5.03
C GLN A 24 -37.76 -14.87 4.15
N ALA A 25 -37.73 -13.55 4.00
CA ALA A 25 -36.53 -12.87 3.55
C ALA A 25 -35.45 -13.19 4.58
N GLN A 26 -34.56 -14.12 4.23
CA GLN A 26 -33.35 -14.36 4.97
C GLN A 26 -32.67 -13.00 5.14
N ASN A 27 -32.53 -12.55 6.39
CA ASN A 27 -31.66 -11.44 6.74
C ASN A 27 -30.24 -11.83 6.31
N LEU A 28 -29.90 -11.56 5.05
CA LEU A 28 -28.53 -11.40 4.63
C LEU A 28 -27.94 -10.32 5.55
N PRO A 29 -26.76 -10.54 6.16
CA PRO A 29 -26.13 -9.50 6.95
C PRO A 29 -26.05 -8.24 6.09
N ALA A 30 -26.49 -7.11 6.65
CA ALA A 30 -26.46 -5.82 5.99
C ALA A 30 -25.11 -5.65 5.30
N GLN A 31 -25.12 -5.53 3.97
CA GLN A 31 -23.93 -5.40 3.15
C GLN A 31 -23.16 -4.19 3.66
N LYS A 32 -22.08 -4.42 4.43
CA LYS A 32 -21.23 -3.36 4.97
C LYS A 32 -20.73 -2.56 3.76
N PRO A 33 -21.05 -1.26 3.65
CA PRO A 33 -20.58 -0.48 2.52
C PRO A 33 -19.06 -0.34 2.59
N GLY A 34 -18.40 -0.39 1.44
CA GLY A 34 -16.94 -0.34 1.34
C GLY A 34 -16.40 0.97 1.86
N PHE A 35 -15.14 0.98 2.28
CA PHE A 35 -14.50 2.16 2.84
C PHE A 35 -14.62 3.35 1.88
N PHE A 36 -14.38 3.11 0.59
CA PHE A 36 -14.48 4.16 -0.43
C PHE A 36 -15.91 4.66 -0.66
N ARG A 37 -16.93 3.78 -0.54
CA ARG A 37 -18.35 4.20 -0.58
C ARG A 37 -18.79 4.96 0.66
N GLN A 38 -18.30 4.56 1.83
CA GLN A 38 -18.59 5.27 3.09
C GLN A 38 -17.97 6.67 3.07
N LEU A 39 -16.71 6.79 2.63
CA LEU A 39 -16.07 8.06 2.37
C LEU A 39 -16.84 8.87 1.32
N GLY A 40 -17.20 8.27 0.18
CA GLY A 40 -17.96 8.95 -0.87
C GLY A 40 -19.30 9.53 -0.41
N LYS A 41 -19.97 8.87 0.54
CA LYS A 41 -21.22 9.36 1.15
C LYS A 41 -20.99 10.43 2.24
N SER A 42 -19.93 10.33 3.05
CA SER A 42 -19.59 11.37 4.04
C SER A 42 -18.99 12.64 3.42
N LEU A 43 -18.45 12.53 2.20
CA LEU A 43 -17.79 13.62 1.46
C LEU A 43 -18.69 14.27 0.39
N ALA A 44 -19.95 13.85 0.28
CA ALA A 44 -20.90 14.42 -0.66
C ALA A 44 -21.18 15.91 -0.38
N ASP A 45 -21.00 16.34 0.87
CA ASP A 45 -21.21 17.74 1.26
C ASP A 45 -19.92 18.57 1.41
N SER A 46 -18.72 17.97 1.37
CA SER A 46 -17.42 18.67 1.34
C SER A 46 -16.25 17.69 1.12
N GLY A 47 -15.35 17.98 0.18
CA GLY A 47 -13.96 17.49 0.30
C GLY A 47 -13.56 16.21 -0.44
N LYS A 48 -14.07 15.92 -1.65
CA LYS A 48 -13.59 14.79 -2.50
C LYS A 48 -12.07 14.79 -2.80
N GLN A 49 -11.37 15.91 -2.62
CA GLN A 49 -9.91 16.00 -2.78
C GLN A 49 -9.12 15.72 -1.48
N MET A 50 -9.78 15.75 -0.33
CA MET A 50 -9.12 15.77 0.99
C MET A 50 -8.65 14.39 1.47
N VAL A 51 -9.19 13.31 0.89
CA VAL A 51 -8.93 11.92 1.32
C VAL A 51 -7.99 11.18 0.36
N GLY A 52 -7.14 11.91 -0.37
CA GLY A 52 -6.01 11.29 -1.07
C GLY A 52 -6.34 10.31 -2.19
N ILE A 53 -7.60 10.17 -2.61
CA ILE A 53 -8.08 9.16 -3.55
C ILE A 53 -8.78 9.84 -4.73
N LYS A 54 -8.54 9.37 -5.96
CA LYS A 54 -9.32 9.74 -7.14
C LYS A 54 -10.53 8.81 -7.24
N PRO A 55 -11.78 9.32 -7.10
CA PRO A 55 -12.96 8.46 -7.24
C PRO A 55 -13.11 7.96 -8.68
N ASN A 56 -13.24 6.65 -8.85
CA ASN A 56 -13.57 6.02 -10.13
C ASN A 56 -15.04 6.27 -10.46
N ALA A 57 -15.32 7.23 -11.33
CA ALA A 57 -16.66 7.42 -11.90
C ALA A 57 -16.79 6.55 -13.16
N GLY A 58 -17.37 5.35 -13.00
CA GLY A 58 -17.82 4.52 -14.13
C GLY A 58 -16.94 3.32 -14.44
N THR A 59 -17.62 2.23 -14.80
CA THR A 59 -17.09 0.92 -15.20
C THR A 59 -16.02 1.03 -16.30
N LYS A 60 -14.76 1.13 -15.89
CA LYS A 60 -13.52 0.61 -16.50
C LYS A 60 -12.35 1.24 -15.72
N ALA A 61 -11.49 0.40 -15.14
CA ALA A 61 -10.28 0.84 -14.45
C ALA A 61 -9.33 1.53 -15.44
N GLY A 62 -9.50 2.84 -15.63
CA GLY A 62 -8.57 3.68 -16.37
C GLY A 62 -7.50 4.19 -15.41
N SER A 63 -6.45 3.38 -15.20
CA SER A 63 -5.20 3.86 -14.59
C SER A 63 -4.69 5.06 -15.40
N GLN A 64 -4.47 6.21 -14.77
CA GLN A 64 -3.83 7.36 -15.44
C GLN A 64 -2.30 7.19 -15.55
N GLY A 65 -1.72 6.19 -14.88
CA GLY A 65 -0.30 5.84 -14.99
C GLY A 65 -0.03 4.90 -16.16
N THR A 66 1.02 5.18 -16.95
CA THR A 66 1.35 4.46 -18.19
C THR A 66 2.47 3.42 -18.05
N GLY A 67 2.72 2.87 -16.85
CA GLY A 67 3.78 1.88 -16.62
C GLY A 67 3.53 0.95 -15.44
N SER A 68 4.33 -0.11 -15.33
CA SER A 68 4.26 -1.06 -14.21
C SER A 68 4.90 -0.49 -12.94
N ILE A 69 4.25 -0.66 -11.79
CA ILE A 69 4.83 -0.32 -10.48
C ILE A 69 5.98 -1.27 -10.15
N TYR A 70 5.91 -2.52 -10.61
CA TYR A 70 6.90 -3.56 -10.38
C TYR A 70 6.85 -4.63 -11.47
N GLU A 71 7.96 -4.84 -12.15
CA GLU A 71 8.14 -5.89 -13.15
C GLU A 71 9.44 -6.64 -12.82
N PRO A 72 9.37 -7.88 -12.30
CA PRO A 72 10.57 -8.63 -11.96
C PRO A 72 11.35 -8.98 -13.24
N LEU A 73 12.64 -8.70 -13.25
CA LEU A 73 13.54 -9.06 -14.35
C LEU A 73 14.29 -10.37 -14.08
N SER A 74 14.27 -10.86 -12.84
CA SER A 74 14.90 -12.11 -12.42
C SER A 74 13.97 -12.94 -11.53
N GLY A 75 13.35 -14.00 -12.08
CA GLY A 75 12.56 -14.97 -11.31
C GLY A 75 11.30 -14.40 -10.65
N ALA A 76 10.75 -15.14 -9.67
CA ALA A 76 9.65 -14.66 -8.85
C ALA A 76 10.17 -13.65 -7.81
N GLY A 77 9.64 -12.43 -7.85
CA GLY A 77 10.01 -11.34 -6.95
C GLY A 77 9.61 -11.59 -5.49
N LYS A 78 10.55 -11.37 -4.56
CA LYS A 78 10.36 -11.42 -3.10
C LYS A 78 9.98 -10.05 -2.50
N LEU A 79 10.27 -8.96 -3.21
CA LEU A 79 10.00 -7.62 -2.72
C LEU A 79 8.49 -7.31 -2.57
N PRO A 80 7.59 -7.72 -3.48
CA PRO A 80 6.17 -7.44 -3.33
C PRO A 80 5.60 -7.99 -2.02
N ASN A 81 4.91 -7.13 -1.26
CA ASN A 81 4.33 -7.42 0.05
C ASN A 81 5.32 -7.88 1.13
N LEU A 82 6.63 -7.68 0.96
CA LEU A 82 7.67 -8.11 1.90
C LEU A 82 7.39 -7.67 3.36
N PHE A 83 6.87 -6.46 3.57
CA PHE A 83 6.61 -5.90 4.90
C PHE A 83 5.17 -6.12 5.37
N LYS A 84 4.28 -6.67 4.53
CA LYS A 84 2.83 -6.73 4.82
C LYS A 84 2.49 -7.64 6.02
N GLY A 85 3.33 -8.63 6.31
CA GLY A 85 3.16 -9.52 7.46
C GLY A 85 3.62 -8.94 8.79
N ASP A 86 4.28 -7.78 8.78
CA ASP A 86 4.83 -7.17 9.99
C ASP A 86 3.75 -6.43 10.81
N ASN A 87 4.06 -6.18 12.08
CA ASN A 87 3.31 -5.19 12.85
C ASN A 87 3.68 -3.79 12.37
N HIS A 88 2.86 -3.23 11.47
CA HIS A 88 3.09 -1.92 10.85
C HIS A 88 3.31 -0.79 11.86
N LEU A 89 2.58 -0.78 12.98
CA LEU A 89 2.77 0.23 14.02
C LEU A 89 4.17 0.14 14.67
N GLN A 90 4.66 -1.08 14.94
CA GLN A 90 6.02 -1.27 15.47
C GLN A 90 7.07 -0.89 14.42
N ALA A 91 6.79 -1.17 13.14
CA ALA A 91 7.63 -0.79 12.01
C ALA A 91 7.78 0.74 11.92
N GLN A 92 6.66 1.47 11.90
CA GLN A 92 6.62 2.94 11.89
C GLN A 92 7.36 3.57 13.07
N LEU A 93 7.39 2.90 14.23
CA LEU A 93 8.14 3.35 15.41
C LEU A 93 9.65 3.04 15.33
N GLY A 94 10.13 2.43 14.24
CA GLY A 94 11.53 2.03 14.06
C GLY A 94 11.97 0.89 14.98
N LYS A 95 11.01 0.09 15.46
CA LYS A 95 11.27 -0.99 16.44
C LYS A 95 11.58 -2.33 15.77
N LEU A 96 11.13 -2.53 14.53
CA LEU A 96 11.47 -3.72 13.77
C LEU A 96 12.83 -3.53 13.10
N GLU A 97 13.60 -4.63 13.04
CA GLU A 97 14.95 -4.59 12.45
C GLU A 97 15.02 -5.28 11.09
N TRP A 98 14.18 -6.27 10.83
CA TRP A 98 14.18 -7.10 9.62
C TRP A 98 12.75 -7.26 9.09
N PRO A 99 12.57 -7.60 7.80
CA PRO A 99 13.59 -7.59 6.74
C PRO A 99 14.09 -6.17 6.44
N ARG A 100 15.19 -6.03 5.69
CA ARG A 100 15.76 -4.75 5.25
C ARG A 100 16.01 -4.77 3.75
N VAL A 101 15.87 -3.65 3.07
CA VAL A 101 15.98 -3.53 1.61
C VAL A 101 16.85 -2.34 1.23
N ALA A 102 17.94 -2.62 0.52
CA ALA A 102 18.82 -1.64 -0.06
C ALA A 102 18.56 -1.54 -1.57
N LEU A 103 18.20 -0.36 -2.08
CA LEU A 103 17.95 -0.14 -3.51
C LEU A 103 19.19 0.41 -4.21
N THR A 104 19.66 -0.29 -5.23
CA THR A 104 20.67 0.23 -6.16
C THR A 104 20.04 0.43 -7.52
N PHE A 105 20.02 1.67 -8.03
CA PHE A 105 19.51 1.94 -9.37
C PHE A 105 20.58 1.59 -10.40
N THR A 106 20.30 0.58 -11.24
CA THR A 106 21.22 0.04 -12.24
C THR A 106 21.01 0.62 -13.62
N GLU A 107 19.80 1.09 -13.93
CA GLU A 107 19.49 1.91 -15.10
C GLU A 107 18.58 3.05 -14.66
N TRP A 108 19.02 4.28 -14.86
CA TRP A 108 18.37 5.46 -14.31
C TRP A 108 18.65 6.71 -15.15
N GLY A 109 17.77 7.69 -14.97
CA GLY A 109 17.83 8.99 -15.61
C GLY A 109 16.54 9.76 -15.39
N ALA A 110 16.61 11.06 -15.14
CA ALA A 110 15.46 11.94 -14.96
C ALA A 110 14.49 11.90 -16.16
N THR A 111 15.02 11.62 -17.35
CA THR A 111 14.29 11.49 -18.62
C THR A 111 13.68 10.11 -18.85
N LEU A 112 14.13 9.07 -18.14
CA LEU A 112 13.61 7.72 -18.31
C LEU A 112 12.23 7.57 -17.65
N PRO A 113 11.25 6.93 -18.33
CA PRO A 113 9.93 6.66 -17.75
C PRO A 113 9.97 5.61 -16.64
N CYS A 114 10.93 4.68 -16.74
CA CYS A 114 11.10 3.58 -15.81
C CYS A 114 12.58 3.36 -15.54
N TRP A 115 12.89 3.01 -14.29
CA TRP A 115 14.22 2.69 -13.83
C TRP A 115 14.33 1.21 -13.54
N THR A 116 15.54 0.68 -13.69
CA THR A 116 15.88 -0.67 -13.28
C THR A 116 16.58 -0.60 -11.93
N ALA A 117 16.11 -1.37 -10.96
CA ALA A 117 16.62 -1.39 -9.61
C ALA A 117 17.03 -2.81 -9.21
N GLU A 118 18.15 -2.91 -8.51
CA GLU A 118 18.57 -4.08 -7.75
C GLU A 118 18.15 -3.86 -6.29
N ALA A 119 17.31 -4.74 -5.75
CA ALA A 119 17.00 -4.78 -4.33
C ALA A 119 17.85 -5.84 -3.64
N ARG A 120 18.70 -5.43 -2.71
CA ARG A 120 19.33 -6.34 -1.74
C ARG A 120 18.44 -6.46 -0.51
N ILE A 121 17.84 -7.62 -0.34
CA ILE A 121 16.92 -7.95 0.74
C ILE A 121 17.68 -8.72 1.82
N TRP A 122 17.88 -8.10 2.97
CA TRP A 122 18.46 -8.71 4.15
C TRP A 122 17.37 -9.29 5.04
N THR A 123 17.54 -10.54 5.47
CA THR A 123 16.65 -11.23 6.42
C THR A 123 17.28 -11.41 7.79
N SER A 124 18.58 -11.17 7.89
CA SER A 124 19.36 -11.16 9.12
C SER A 124 20.61 -10.28 8.94
N PRO A 125 21.44 -10.07 9.97
CA PRO A 125 22.70 -9.33 9.83
C PRO A 125 23.67 -9.89 8.78
N THR A 126 23.55 -11.17 8.42
CA THR A 126 24.50 -11.88 7.55
C THR A 126 23.84 -12.55 6.33
N ALA A 127 22.52 -12.72 6.32
CA ALA A 127 21.80 -13.35 5.23
C ALA A 127 21.10 -12.29 4.37
N SER A 128 21.43 -12.28 3.07
CA SER A 128 20.73 -11.47 2.07
C SER A 128 20.52 -12.22 0.77
N SER A 129 19.54 -11.75 0.00
CA SER A 129 19.36 -12.13 -1.40
C SER A 129 19.19 -10.88 -2.25
N VAL A 130 19.44 -11.02 -3.54
CA VAL A 130 19.32 -9.93 -4.51
C VAL A 130 18.26 -10.29 -5.54
N GLU A 131 17.46 -9.30 -5.94
CA GLU A 131 16.60 -9.39 -7.10
C GLU A 131 16.68 -8.10 -7.93
N THR A 132 16.40 -8.22 -9.22
CA THR A 132 16.33 -7.09 -10.14
C THR A 132 14.93 -6.95 -10.68
N PHE A 133 14.44 -5.72 -10.74
CA PHE A 133 13.12 -5.39 -11.24
C PHE A 133 13.13 -4.03 -11.93
N ARG A 134 12.11 -3.80 -12.76
CA ARG A 134 11.83 -2.51 -13.38
C ARG A 134 10.63 -1.86 -12.70
N THR A 135 10.67 -0.55 -12.55
CA THR A 135 9.60 0.24 -11.94
C THR A 135 9.49 1.60 -12.61
N CYS A 136 8.26 2.04 -12.87
CA CYS A 136 7.99 3.29 -13.59
C CYS A 136 7.58 4.40 -12.64
N PHE A 137 8.18 5.59 -12.78
CA PHE A 137 7.94 6.69 -11.86
C PHE A 137 6.50 7.22 -11.94
N ASN A 138 5.80 7.01 -13.06
CA ASN A 138 4.42 7.47 -13.26
C ASN A 138 3.40 6.33 -13.11
N ALA A 139 3.83 5.14 -12.68
CA ALA A 139 2.89 4.07 -12.37
C ALA A 139 1.93 4.51 -11.28
N ALA A 140 0.63 4.28 -11.52
CA ALA A 140 -0.45 4.64 -10.62
C ALA A 140 -0.32 3.81 -9.34
N LEU A 141 -0.40 4.46 -8.17
CA LEU A 141 -0.49 3.74 -6.90
C LEU A 141 -1.97 3.54 -6.59
N THR A 142 -2.37 2.30 -6.37
CA THR A 142 -3.76 1.94 -6.10
C THR A 142 -3.88 1.21 -4.78
N GLU A 143 -4.98 1.44 -4.09
CA GLU A 143 -5.42 0.67 -2.94
C GLU A 143 -6.67 -0.13 -3.29
N THR A 144 -6.82 -1.30 -2.69
CA THR A 144 -8.03 -2.12 -2.76
C THR A 144 -8.61 -2.22 -1.36
N ASP A 145 -9.88 -1.86 -1.19
CA ASP A 145 -10.55 -1.98 0.11
C ASP A 145 -11.04 -3.42 0.39
N ASP A 146 -11.60 -3.62 1.57
CA ASP A 146 -12.12 -4.92 2.03
C ASP A 146 -13.24 -5.49 1.15
N LEU A 147 -13.87 -4.67 0.29
CA LEU A 147 -14.89 -5.10 -0.66
C LEU A 147 -14.35 -5.33 -2.07
N GLY A 148 -13.04 -5.17 -2.28
CA GLY A 148 -12.42 -5.30 -3.59
C GLY A 148 -12.57 -4.06 -4.47
N GLU A 149 -13.05 -2.93 -3.93
CA GLU A 149 -13.08 -1.67 -4.69
C GLU A 149 -11.66 -1.13 -4.81
N VAL A 150 -11.25 -0.75 -6.02
CA VAL A 150 -9.91 -0.24 -6.30
C VAL A 150 -9.97 1.26 -6.53
N ALA A 151 -9.09 2.00 -5.87
CA ALA A 151 -8.98 3.43 -6.01
C ALA A 151 -7.52 3.87 -6.19
N GLU A 152 -7.28 4.87 -7.05
CA GLU A 152 -5.95 5.44 -7.31
C GLU A 152 -5.67 6.56 -6.30
N LEU A 153 -4.43 6.62 -5.81
CA LEU A 153 -3.97 7.74 -4.99
C LEU A 153 -3.90 9.03 -5.82
N ASN A 154 -4.37 10.13 -5.23
CA ASN A 154 -4.30 11.46 -5.84
C ASN A 154 -2.93 12.12 -5.61
N ASN A 155 -2.72 13.30 -6.22
CA ASN A 155 -1.45 14.01 -6.13
C ASN A 155 -1.07 14.41 -4.69
N ALA A 156 -2.04 14.70 -3.82
CA ALA A 156 -1.78 15.06 -2.43
C ALA A 156 -1.25 13.85 -1.63
N ALA A 157 -1.85 12.66 -1.82
CA ALA A 157 -1.36 11.43 -1.22
C ALA A 157 0.03 11.04 -1.74
N LEU A 158 0.27 11.20 -3.05
CA LEU A 158 1.60 10.98 -3.64
C LEU A 158 2.65 11.95 -3.09
N TRP A 159 2.28 13.24 -2.92
CA TRP A 159 3.16 14.22 -2.30
C TRP A 159 3.45 13.87 -0.84
N LYS A 160 2.43 13.47 -0.08
CA LYS A 160 2.60 13.05 1.32
C LYS A 160 3.49 11.82 1.44
N GLY A 161 3.37 10.85 0.53
CA GLY A 161 4.24 9.68 0.49
C GLY A 161 5.71 10.05 0.27
N ARG A 162 5.98 10.99 -0.66
CA ARG A 162 7.34 11.52 -0.86
C ARG A 162 7.88 12.21 0.38
N ASP A 163 7.10 13.13 0.96
CA ASP A 163 7.44 13.85 2.19
C ASP A 163 7.73 12.89 3.35
N SER A 164 6.92 11.84 3.49
CA SER A 164 7.17 10.77 4.47
C SER A 164 8.52 10.10 4.24
N LEU A 165 8.85 9.67 3.01
CA LEU A 165 10.15 9.03 2.72
C LEU A 165 11.34 9.98 2.97
N ASP A 166 11.27 11.21 2.47
CA ASP A 166 12.32 12.22 2.64
C ASP A 166 12.50 12.66 4.09
N GLY A 167 11.45 12.53 4.91
CA GLY A 167 11.47 12.80 6.34
C GLY A 167 12.15 11.73 7.19
N ILE A 168 12.36 10.52 6.68
CA ILE A 168 12.89 9.40 7.47
C ILE A 168 14.33 9.70 7.90
N ARG A 169 14.59 9.58 9.20
CA ARG A 169 15.92 9.66 9.80
C ARG A 169 16.14 8.43 10.66
N VAL A 170 17.35 7.88 10.63
CA VAL A 170 17.70 6.79 11.55
C VAL A 170 17.67 7.32 12.99
N PRO A 171 16.90 6.72 13.91
CA PRO A 171 16.84 7.17 15.29
C PRO A 171 18.21 7.16 15.98
N PRO A 172 18.47 8.08 16.93
CA PRO A 172 19.67 8.03 17.76
C PRO A 172 19.82 6.65 18.42
N GLY A 173 21.04 6.12 18.44
CA GLY A 173 21.34 4.80 19.01
C GLY A 173 21.05 3.61 18.09
N LYS A 174 20.45 3.81 16.91
CA LYS A 174 20.32 2.75 15.89
C LYS A 174 21.54 2.74 14.93
N PRO A 175 22.10 1.57 14.59
CA PRO A 175 23.22 1.46 13.67
C PRO A 175 22.92 2.07 12.29
N ASN A 176 23.83 2.90 11.78
CA ASN A 176 23.77 3.49 10.45
C ASN A 176 25.17 3.81 9.92
N THR A 177 25.27 4.11 8.62
CA THR A 177 26.53 4.44 7.94
C THR A 177 26.78 5.95 7.79
N GLY A 178 26.02 6.79 8.51
CA GLY A 178 26.14 8.24 8.43
C GLY A 178 25.76 8.77 7.04
N ALA A 179 26.61 9.64 6.49
CA ALA A 179 26.42 10.17 5.13
C ALA A 179 26.75 9.15 4.03
N GLN A 180 27.55 8.11 4.35
CA GLN A 180 27.95 7.10 3.38
C GLN A 180 26.76 6.19 3.07
N ARG A 181 26.52 5.96 1.79
CA ARG A 181 25.50 5.02 1.34
C ARG A 181 26.09 3.62 1.36
N SER A 182 25.26 2.63 1.69
CA SER A 182 25.68 1.25 1.80
C SER A 182 24.60 0.34 1.23
N THR A 183 25.00 -0.81 0.68
CA THR A 183 24.05 -1.88 0.31
C THR A 183 23.63 -2.72 1.52
N GLY A 184 24.07 -2.34 2.72
CA GLY A 184 23.61 -2.86 4.00
C GLY A 184 24.69 -3.60 4.79
N PRO A 185 24.28 -4.28 5.88
CA PRO A 185 22.89 -4.38 6.34
C PRO A 185 22.32 -3.10 6.97
N ASN A 186 23.16 -2.10 7.26
CA ASN A 186 22.72 -0.86 7.90
C ASN A 186 22.48 0.26 6.87
N PRO A 187 21.40 1.05 7.01
CA PRO A 187 21.10 2.16 6.13
C PRO A 187 22.02 3.37 6.40
N PRO A 188 22.06 4.35 5.47
CA PRO A 188 22.57 5.69 5.77
C PRO A 188 21.66 6.42 6.78
N ALA A 189 22.17 7.48 7.40
CA ALA A 189 21.41 8.28 8.38
C ALA A 189 20.11 8.90 7.81
N GLN A 190 20.09 9.17 6.50
CA GLN A 190 18.94 9.70 5.75
C GLN A 190 18.59 8.76 4.58
N PRO A 191 17.78 7.72 4.78
CA PRO A 191 17.53 6.64 3.80
C PRO A 191 17.24 7.05 2.35
N PHE A 192 16.47 8.13 2.14
CA PHE A 192 15.99 8.53 0.81
C PHE A 192 16.58 9.84 0.28
N VAL A 193 17.17 10.67 1.16
CA VAL A 193 17.84 11.91 0.74
C VAL A 193 19.14 11.55 0.04
N VAL A 194 19.21 11.76 -1.28
CA VAL A 194 20.37 11.47 -2.11
C VAL A 194 21.00 12.75 -2.64
N ASN A 195 22.33 12.85 -2.58
CA ASN A 195 23.07 13.94 -3.20
C ASN A 195 23.58 13.48 -4.57
N VAL A 196 22.85 13.82 -5.62
CA VAL A 196 23.21 13.54 -7.00
C VAL A 196 23.43 14.87 -7.71
N SER A 197 24.50 14.95 -8.50
CA SER A 197 24.90 16.20 -9.16
C SER A 197 23.94 16.66 -10.28
N ARG A 198 22.99 15.81 -10.69
CA ARG A 198 22.13 16.05 -11.84
C ARG A 198 20.74 16.56 -11.43
N PRO A 199 20.23 17.64 -12.06
CA PRO A 199 18.89 18.14 -11.80
C PRO A 199 17.81 17.07 -11.97
N GLY A 200 16.86 17.00 -11.04
CA GLY A 200 15.68 16.12 -11.12
C GLY A 200 15.93 14.63 -10.87
N VAL A 201 17.18 14.16 -10.82
CA VAL A 201 17.48 12.74 -10.53
C VAL A 201 17.14 12.41 -9.07
N ALA A 202 17.41 13.32 -8.13
CA ALA A 202 17.07 13.11 -6.72
C ALA A 202 15.55 12.95 -6.56
N ASP A 203 14.77 13.88 -7.10
CA ASP A 203 13.30 13.84 -7.05
C ASP A 203 12.77 12.57 -7.72
N ARG A 204 13.32 12.20 -8.89
CA ARG A 204 12.94 10.97 -9.59
C ARG A 204 13.29 9.70 -8.80
N ALA A 205 14.39 9.71 -8.05
CA ALA A 205 14.78 8.58 -7.21
C ALA A 205 13.78 8.38 -6.06
N VAL A 206 13.30 9.46 -5.44
CA VAL A 206 12.25 9.41 -4.42
C VAL A 206 10.92 8.96 -5.03
N ASP A 207 10.59 9.41 -6.24
CA ASP A 207 9.40 8.93 -6.97
C ASP A 207 9.42 7.42 -7.17
N VAL A 208 10.54 6.90 -7.65
CA VAL A 208 10.73 5.48 -7.88
C VAL A 208 10.72 4.73 -6.55
N ALA A 209 11.42 5.22 -5.54
CA ALA A 209 11.43 4.63 -4.20
C ALA A 209 10.03 4.57 -3.58
N LEU A 210 9.16 5.55 -3.84
CA LEU A 210 7.76 5.53 -3.40
C LEU A 210 6.98 4.36 -4.01
N ARG A 211 7.22 4.02 -5.29
CA ARG A 211 6.56 2.88 -5.95
C ARG A 211 7.03 1.57 -5.34
N VAL A 212 8.33 1.49 -5.04
CA VAL A 212 8.92 0.35 -4.36
C VAL A 212 8.41 0.20 -2.92
N ALA A 213 8.31 1.30 -2.18
CA ALA A 213 7.76 1.34 -0.83
C ALA A 213 6.29 0.87 -0.81
N TRP A 214 5.50 1.28 -1.80
CA TRP A 214 4.12 0.85 -1.96
C TRP A 214 4.01 -0.65 -2.26
N VAL A 215 4.71 -1.13 -3.30
CA VAL A 215 4.66 -2.55 -3.71
C VAL A 215 5.15 -3.48 -2.62
N SER A 216 6.18 -3.09 -1.86
CA SER A 216 6.71 -3.89 -0.77
C SER A 216 5.81 -3.89 0.48
N GLY A 217 4.81 -3.02 0.55
CA GLY A 217 3.98 -2.82 1.74
C GLY A 217 4.69 -2.05 2.86
N PHE A 218 5.84 -1.42 2.56
CA PHE A 218 6.58 -0.56 3.48
C PHE A 218 5.76 0.69 3.84
N LEU A 219 5.11 1.29 2.84
CA LEU A 219 4.10 2.33 3.04
C LEU A 219 2.70 1.77 2.75
N GLN A 220 1.73 2.25 3.52
CA GLN A 220 0.31 1.91 3.43
C GLN A 220 -0.52 3.20 3.38
N THR A 221 -1.78 3.12 2.96
CA THR A 221 -2.66 4.30 2.91
C THR A 221 -2.80 5.00 4.26
N ALA A 222 -2.78 4.26 5.36
CA ALA A 222 -2.82 4.80 6.71
C ALA A 222 -1.63 5.73 7.03
N ASP A 223 -0.52 5.62 6.30
CA ASP A 223 0.66 6.49 6.44
C ASP A 223 0.52 7.80 5.66
N LEU A 224 -0.39 7.84 4.69
CA LEU A 224 -0.60 8.96 3.77
C LEU A 224 -1.71 9.90 4.26
N HIS A 225 -2.44 9.50 5.29
CA HIS A 225 -3.56 10.26 5.84
C HIS A 225 -3.39 10.42 7.36
N PRO A 226 -3.74 11.58 7.92
CA PRO A 226 -3.85 11.70 9.36
C PRO A 226 -4.89 10.68 9.86
N GLY A 227 -4.55 9.95 10.93
CA GLY A 227 -5.51 9.07 11.59
C GLY A 227 -6.69 9.87 12.17
N PRO A 228 -7.67 9.20 12.80
CA PRO A 228 -8.85 9.85 13.38
C PRO A 228 -8.53 10.98 14.38
N SER A 229 -7.33 10.95 14.97
CA SER A 229 -6.80 11.99 15.88
C SER A 229 -6.22 13.22 15.17
N GLY A 230 -6.18 13.26 13.83
CA GLY A 230 -5.55 14.33 13.05
C GLY A 230 -4.03 14.33 13.11
N LEU A 231 -3.42 13.43 13.90
CA LEU A 231 -1.97 13.34 14.08
C LEU A 231 -1.39 12.26 13.17
N LEU A 232 -0.46 12.66 12.31
CA LEU A 232 0.43 11.73 11.63
C LEU A 232 1.51 11.29 12.63
N THR A 233 1.51 10.01 12.99
CA THR A 233 2.67 9.42 13.69
C THR A 233 3.90 9.58 12.80
N PRO A 234 5.03 10.11 13.31
CA PRO A 234 6.24 10.22 12.52
C PRO A 234 6.64 8.83 12.01
N PHE A 235 6.78 8.68 10.70
CA PHE A 235 7.19 7.44 10.07
C PHE A 235 8.71 7.28 10.23
N LYS A 236 9.14 6.33 11.07
CA LYS A 236 10.55 6.10 11.44
C LYS A 236 11.06 4.72 11.02
N ASP A 237 10.33 4.00 10.18
CA ASP A 237 10.84 2.74 9.64
C ASP A 237 12.04 3.05 8.73
N THR A 238 13.20 2.46 9.04
CA THR A 238 14.46 2.69 8.32
C THR A 238 14.90 1.46 7.52
N ARG A 239 14.00 0.48 7.38
CA ARG A 239 14.30 -0.80 6.76
C ARG A 239 14.34 -0.76 5.23
N LEU A 240 13.97 0.35 4.57
CA LEU A 240 14.13 0.56 3.13
C LEU A 240 14.97 1.82 2.88
N TRP A 241 15.93 1.77 1.96
CA TRP A 241 16.75 2.94 1.62
C TRP A 241 17.34 2.89 0.20
N ILE A 242 17.80 4.03 -0.29
CA ILE A 242 18.57 4.14 -1.53
C ILE A 242 20.07 3.98 -1.21
N ALA A 243 20.67 2.93 -1.75
CA ALA A 243 22.04 2.50 -1.52
C ALA A 243 23.03 3.06 -2.54
N ALA A 244 22.67 3.12 -3.82
CA ALA A 244 23.59 3.57 -4.87
C ALA A 244 22.89 3.86 -6.20
N PHE A 245 23.61 4.56 -7.07
CA PHE A 245 23.34 4.71 -8.49
C PHE A 245 24.54 4.15 -9.24
N LYS A 246 24.36 3.15 -10.11
CA LYS A 246 25.46 2.62 -10.92
C LYS A 246 25.89 3.65 -11.95
N SER A 247 27.19 3.92 -12.07
CA SER A 247 27.73 4.99 -12.91
C SER A 247 27.56 4.74 -14.42
N ASP A 248 27.59 3.48 -14.82
CA ASP A 248 27.35 3.00 -16.20
C ASP A 248 25.86 2.98 -16.56
N GLY A 249 24.97 3.00 -15.57
CA GLY A 249 23.52 3.00 -15.73
C GLY A 249 22.86 4.36 -16.00
N ASN A 250 23.63 5.43 -16.18
CA ASN A 250 23.08 6.78 -16.37
C ASN A 250 22.72 7.05 -17.84
N HIS A 251 21.46 7.39 -18.09
CA HIS A 251 20.92 7.70 -19.42
C HIS A 251 20.60 9.18 -19.67
N ASP A 252 20.93 10.09 -18.75
CA ASP A 252 20.76 11.54 -18.96
C ASP A 252 21.96 12.19 -19.68
N ARG A 253 22.75 11.41 -20.45
CA ARG A 253 23.96 11.92 -21.12
C ARG A 253 23.65 12.81 -22.31
#